data_AF-A0A2E6NRN8-F1
#
_entry.id   AF-A0A2E6NRN8-F1
#
_cell.length_a   1.000
_cell.length_b   1.000
_cell.length_c   1.000
_cell.angle_alpha   90.00
_cell.angle_beta   90.00
_cell.angle_gamma   90.00
#
_symmetry.space_group_name_H-M   'P 1'
#
loop_
_entity.id
_entity.type
_entity.pdbx_description
1 polymer ?
#
loop_
_entity_poly.entity_id
_entity_poly.type
_entity_poly.pdbx_seq_one_letter_code
_entity_poly.pdbx_strand_id
1 'polypeptide(L)'
;MCRGIASRFLSGGAVLLLLILSPGLFAQPVNDFCVDAEMVELADGLVVSIAGTTSDGASRDPESGGCGASNAPGVWYQVRGDGQALRAETCGSGYDTRLSVYEGNCDELSCVVSNDDACGLQTIVDWNSEAGSSYFILVHGFSESSGEFTLLLSAMGLPLPGDEDGDGIPDEGDNCPGLQNPGQADADGDGIGDACDDPIGIGDDEDGDGVPNEIDNCATVPNRRQADLDGDGVGDVCDDADGPCGDCGFAELVCSEPVAGDFPLSNCTRNTGQFLDLFGLNLAGGEVVIDLVGNYDTFLELYDENCELIAQDDDGGEGLNSRLSRDLPAGSYFVGVSSFSVSGRGEYVLSTECVGDIGNICEDCEPEELSLEEARSGILGFIGCVREPFEELVELYTITVADEFDGTIAVASEEFAPSVSFFNDFCDLVAFNSNCSSPDFAACLDISLGPGTYMIGVSGLITAAGGAFTLSVLSDSEETLFSRGDVDANGRTDISDAVQILNFLFQGAEQPGCLETADSDNDGRVNLTDGVYMLSWLFGGGEPLAAPGPPGAGTGCGTDPDEPGSPGDLGCDSFTGCD
;
A
#
# COMPACT_ATOMS: atom_id res chain seq x y z
N MET A 1 -36.34 -29.59 -48.24
CA MET A 1 -37.03 -29.96 -49.50
C MET A 1 -38.00 -28.84 -49.86
N CYS A 2 -37.72 -28.04 -50.89
CA CYS A 2 -38.71 -27.10 -51.44
C CYS A 2 -39.27 -27.64 -52.77
N ARG A 3 -40.59 -27.85 -52.86
CA ARG A 3 -41.29 -28.02 -54.16
C ARG A 3 -42.75 -27.59 -54.08
N GLY A 4 -43.15 -26.77 -55.06
CA GLY A 4 -44.52 -26.31 -55.34
C GLY A 4 -44.86 -25.04 -54.57
N ILE A 5 -45.08 -23.90 -55.21
CA ILE A 5 -46.29 -23.61 -55.98
C ILE A 5 -45.99 -22.55 -57.06
N ALA A 6 -46.51 -22.79 -58.26
CA ALA A 6 -46.55 -21.84 -59.36
C ALA A 6 -47.78 -20.93 -59.24
N SER A 7 -47.65 -19.64 -59.56
CA SER A 7 -48.80 -18.76 -59.77
C SER A 7 -48.57 -17.81 -60.95
N ARG A 8 -49.62 -17.70 -61.77
CA ARG A 8 -49.69 -17.04 -63.08
C ARG A 8 -49.81 -15.52 -62.93
N PHE A 9 -49.14 -14.80 -63.83
CA PHE A 9 -49.25 -13.35 -64.00
C PHE A 9 -50.59 -12.91 -64.60
N LEU A 10 -51.20 -11.90 -64.01
CA LEU A 10 -52.10 -10.94 -64.65
C LEU A 10 -51.66 -9.52 -64.29
N SER A 11 -51.83 -8.62 -65.25
CA SER A 11 -51.16 -7.34 -65.42
C SER A 11 -51.39 -6.29 -64.32
N GLY A 12 -50.32 -5.54 -64.02
CA GLY A 12 -50.43 -4.13 -63.64
C GLY A 12 -50.74 -3.86 -62.18
N GLY A 13 -49.75 -4.03 -61.31
CA GLY A 13 -49.79 -3.57 -59.93
C GLY A 13 -48.63 -4.18 -59.16
N ALA A 14 -47.70 -3.35 -58.67
CA ALA A 14 -46.66 -3.79 -57.75
C ALA A 14 -47.35 -4.25 -56.45
N VAL A 15 -47.51 -5.56 -56.28
CA VAL A 15 -47.92 -6.17 -55.02
C VAL A 15 -46.64 -6.37 -54.21
N LEU A 16 -46.48 -5.57 -53.16
CA LEU A 16 -45.51 -5.81 -52.10
C LEU A 16 -45.89 -7.15 -51.43
N LEU A 17 -45.15 -8.20 -51.75
CA LEU A 17 -45.27 -9.50 -51.11
C LEU A 17 -44.69 -9.34 -49.69
N LEU A 18 -45.54 -9.04 -48.72
CA LEU A 18 -45.18 -9.05 -47.32
C LEU A 18 -44.92 -10.53 -46.94
N LEU A 19 -43.65 -10.95 -46.98
CA LEU A 19 -43.21 -12.17 -46.31
C LEU A 19 -43.38 -11.92 -44.81
N ILE A 20 -44.51 -12.39 -44.28
CA ILE A 20 -44.69 -12.53 -42.84
C ILE A 20 -43.80 -13.71 -42.44
N LEU A 21 -42.52 -13.45 -42.23
CA LEU A 21 -41.66 -14.31 -41.43
C LEU A 21 -42.25 -14.24 -40.01
N SER A 22 -42.91 -15.30 -39.59
CA SER A 22 -43.24 -15.50 -38.18
C SER A 22 -41.93 -15.39 -37.38
N PRO A 23 -41.84 -14.54 -36.34
CA PRO A 23 -40.63 -14.32 -35.58
C PRO A 23 -40.36 -15.47 -34.57
N GLY A 24 -40.59 -16.72 -34.99
CA GLY A 24 -40.57 -17.90 -34.12
C GLY A 24 -39.83 -19.08 -34.73
N LEU A 25 -38.75 -18.82 -35.48
CA LEU A 25 -37.76 -19.84 -35.81
C LEU A 25 -36.52 -19.49 -34.99
N PHE A 26 -36.45 -20.09 -33.79
CA PHE A 26 -35.43 -19.97 -32.75
C PHE A 26 -34.10 -19.44 -33.27
N ALA A 27 -33.80 -18.17 -32.94
CA ALA A 27 -32.43 -17.69 -33.02
C ALA A 27 -31.67 -18.41 -31.91
N GLN A 28 -30.60 -19.10 -32.26
CA GLN A 28 -29.68 -19.67 -31.27
C GLN A 28 -29.18 -18.54 -30.37
N PRO A 29 -28.81 -18.84 -29.10
CA PRO A 29 -28.12 -17.88 -28.25
C PRO A 29 -26.93 -17.25 -28.99
N VAL A 30 -26.58 -16.00 -28.64
CA VAL A 30 -25.43 -15.34 -29.28
C VAL A 30 -24.14 -16.09 -28.96
N ASN A 31 -24.05 -16.61 -27.74
CA ASN A 31 -22.92 -17.36 -27.21
C ASN A 31 -23.12 -18.88 -27.30
N ASP A 32 -23.73 -19.34 -28.38
CA ASP A 32 -24.05 -20.76 -28.60
C ASP A 32 -22.85 -21.63 -28.98
N PHE A 33 -21.73 -21.02 -29.37
CA PHE A 33 -20.49 -21.70 -29.73
C PHE A 33 -19.31 -21.07 -29.00
N CYS A 34 -18.27 -21.85 -28.72
CA CYS A 34 -17.05 -21.36 -28.06
C CYS A 34 -16.45 -20.12 -28.75
N VAL A 35 -16.44 -20.09 -30.09
CA VAL A 35 -15.89 -18.95 -30.86
C VAL A 35 -16.69 -17.66 -30.67
N ASP A 36 -17.94 -17.78 -30.22
CA ASP A 36 -18.87 -16.69 -29.95
C ASP A 36 -19.08 -16.49 -28.43
N ALA A 37 -18.20 -17.07 -27.59
CA ALA A 37 -18.30 -16.98 -26.14
C ALA A 37 -18.42 -15.52 -25.68
N GLU A 38 -19.38 -15.27 -24.79
CA GLU A 38 -19.61 -13.93 -24.26
C GLU A 38 -18.51 -13.56 -23.27
N MET A 39 -17.79 -12.48 -23.55
CA MET A 39 -16.75 -11.97 -22.64
C MET A 39 -17.41 -11.40 -21.38
N VAL A 40 -17.00 -11.94 -20.24
CA VAL A 40 -17.44 -11.53 -18.92
C VAL A 40 -16.33 -10.71 -18.30
N GLU A 41 -16.57 -9.41 -18.13
CA GLU A 41 -15.69 -8.51 -17.40
C GLU A 41 -16.14 -8.44 -15.94
N LEU A 42 -15.24 -8.77 -15.01
CA LEU A 42 -15.43 -8.50 -13.60
C LEU A 42 -15.18 -6.98 -13.38
N ALA A 43 -16.25 -6.17 -13.37
CA ALA A 43 -16.16 -4.72 -13.21
C ALA A 43 -16.24 -4.30 -11.72
N ASP A 44 -15.42 -3.32 -11.28
CA ASP A 44 -15.38 -2.62 -9.97
C ASP A 44 -15.98 -3.35 -8.73
N GLY A 45 -15.83 -4.68 -8.60
CA GLY A 45 -16.55 -5.41 -7.54
C GLY A 45 -16.56 -6.94 -7.61
N LEU A 46 -15.46 -7.59 -8.04
CA LEU A 46 -15.04 -8.99 -7.80
C LEU A 46 -15.99 -10.16 -8.12
N VAL A 47 -17.28 -9.91 -8.40
CA VAL A 47 -18.32 -10.90 -8.64
C VAL A 47 -19.29 -10.39 -9.70
N VAL A 48 -19.71 -11.27 -10.60
CA VAL A 48 -20.75 -10.99 -11.59
C VAL A 48 -21.80 -12.09 -11.60
N SER A 49 -23.06 -11.69 -11.66
CA SER A 49 -24.20 -12.60 -11.76
C SER A 49 -24.88 -12.46 -13.12
N ILE A 50 -24.95 -13.57 -13.85
CA ILE A 50 -25.46 -13.65 -15.22
C ILE A 50 -26.67 -14.58 -15.23
N ALA A 51 -27.82 -14.08 -15.68
CA ALA A 51 -29.00 -14.91 -15.93
C ALA A 51 -29.01 -15.36 -17.39
N GLY A 52 -29.24 -16.64 -17.64
CA GLY A 52 -29.26 -17.21 -18.99
C GLY A 52 -30.09 -18.48 -19.08
N THR A 53 -30.12 -19.09 -20.27
CA THR A 53 -30.89 -20.32 -20.52
C THR A 53 -30.19 -21.22 -21.54
N THR A 54 -30.22 -22.52 -21.27
CA THR A 54 -29.75 -23.56 -22.20
C THR A 54 -30.91 -24.21 -22.98
N SER A 55 -32.15 -23.80 -22.71
CA SER A 55 -33.35 -24.42 -23.30
C SER A 55 -33.88 -23.72 -24.57
N ASP A 56 -33.41 -22.50 -24.87
CA ASP A 56 -33.87 -21.68 -26.00
C ASP A 56 -33.08 -21.92 -27.29
N GLY A 57 -32.97 -23.19 -27.70
CA GLY A 57 -32.37 -23.57 -28.97
C GLY A 57 -30.84 -23.63 -28.97
N ALA A 58 -30.24 -23.73 -27.79
CA ALA A 58 -28.81 -23.95 -27.65
C ALA A 58 -28.35 -25.25 -28.36
N SER A 59 -27.17 -25.19 -28.96
CA SER A 59 -26.50 -26.32 -29.59
C SER A 59 -26.07 -27.34 -28.54
N ARG A 60 -26.02 -28.61 -28.93
CA ARG A 60 -25.46 -29.65 -28.07
C ARG A 60 -23.95 -29.60 -28.18
N ASP A 61 -23.31 -29.30 -27.06
CA ASP A 61 -21.86 -29.18 -26.95
C ASP A 61 -21.30 -30.47 -26.34
N PRO A 62 -20.74 -31.38 -27.16
CA PRO A 62 -20.07 -32.54 -26.61
C PRO A 62 -18.81 -32.08 -25.89
N GLU A 63 -18.67 -32.44 -24.62
CA GLU A 63 -17.44 -32.17 -23.88
C GLU A 63 -16.25 -32.85 -24.56
N SER A 64 -15.18 -32.08 -24.79
CA SER A 64 -13.92 -32.55 -25.34
C SER A 64 -12.81 -32.50 -24.28
N GLY A 65 -11.68 -33.17 -24.51
CA GLY A 65 -10.45 -32.84 -23.78
C GLY A 65 -10.41 -33.17 -22.28
N GLY A 66 -11.12 -34.20 -21.79
CA GLY A 66 -10.93 -34.72 -20.43
C GLY A 66 -11.92 -34.22 -19.37
N CYS A 67 -12.78 -33.24 -19.70
CA CYS A 67 -13.82 -32.69 -18.81
C CYS A 67 -15.07 -33.57 -18.63
N GLY A 68 -15.05 -34.83 -19.09
CA GLY A 68 -16.18 -35.76 -18.95
C GLY A 68 -16.90 -36.05 -20.26
N ALA A 69 -18.12 -36.59 -20.15
CA ALA A 69 -18.92 -37.07 -21.27
C ALA A 69 -20.37 -36.59 -21.17
N SER A 70 -20.59 -35.28 -21.25
CA SER A 70 -21.89 -34.66 -21.51
C SER A 70 -22.05 -34.25 -22.98
N ASN A 71 -23.29 -34.16 -23.42
CA ASN A 71 -23.68 -33.63 -24.73
C ASN A 71 -25.04 -32.91 -24.62
N ALA A 72 -25.25 -32.26 -23.48
CA ALA A 72 -26.39 -31.41 -23.21
C ALA A 72 -26.27 -30.12 -24.04
N PRO A 73 -27.40 -29.43 -24.29
CA PRO A 73 -27.36 -28.07 -24.82
C PRO A 73 -26.60 -27.13 -23.87
N GLY A 74 -25.74 -26.27 -24.40
CA GLY A 74 -24.91 -25.38 -23.60
C GLY A 74 -24.72 -23.99 -24.19
N VAL A 75 -24.22 -23.07 -23.36
CA VAL A 75 -23.81 -21.73 -23.78
C VAL A 75 -22.44 -21.39 -23.20
N TRP A 76 -21.70 -20.54 -23.90
CA TRP A 76 -20.29 -20.28 -23.65
C TRP A 76 -20.03 -18.88 -23.10
N TYR A 77 -19.16 -18.78 -22.10
CA TYR A 77 -18.65 -17.53 -21.56
C TYR A 77 -17.12 -17.53 -21.59
N GLN A 78 -16.51 -16.36 -21.66
CA GLN A 78 -15.07 -16.19 -21.59
C GLN A 78 -14.70 -15.22 -20.47
N VAL A 79 -13.69 -15.57 -19.69
CA VAL A 79 -13.11 -14.68 -18.66
C VAL A 79 -11.60 -14.59 -18.84
N ARG A 80 -11.04 -13.43 -18.51
CA ARG A 80 -9.58 -13.20 -18.49
C ARG A 80 -9.05 -13.43 -17.08
N GLY A 81 -8.04 -14.28 -16.95
CA GLY A 81 -7.35 -14.50 -15.69
C GLY A 81 -6.57 -13.27 -15.26
N ASP A 82 -6.51 -13.06 -13.96
CA ASP A 82 -5.78 -11.99 -13.27
C ASP A 82 -4.59 -12.54 -12.45
N GLY A 83 -4.40 -13.86 -12.46
CA GLY A 83 -3.38 -14.54 -11.65
C GLY A 83 -3.91 -15.11 -10.34
N GLN A 84 -5.18 -14.83 -10.00
CA GLN A 84 -5.85 -15.35 -8.81
C GLN A 84 -6.71 -16.58 -9.15
N ALA A 85 -7.18 -17.27 -8.11
CA ALA A 85 -8.17 -18.32 -8.29
C ALA A 85 -9.52 -17.73 -8.73
N LEU A 86 -10.28 -18.45 -9.53
CA LEU A 86 -11.61 -18.08 -10.01
C LEU A 86 -12.60 -19.16 -9.63
N ARG A 87 -13.82 -18.75 -9.28
CA ARG A 87 -14.95 -19.62 -8.94
C ARG A 87 -16.13 -19.32 -9.85
N ALA A 88 -16.74 -20.37 -10.39
CA ALA A 88 -18.01 -20.30 -11.10
C ALA A 88 -19.03 -21.22 -10.43
N GLU A 89 -20.22 -20.69 -10.11
CA GLU A 89 -21.31 -21.47 -9.54
C GLU A 89 -22.65 -21.24 -10.24
N THR A 90 -23.52 -22.24 -10.16
CA THR A 90 -24.88 -22.19 -10.70
C THR A 90 -25.95 -22.54 -9.67
N CYS A 91 -25.59 -22.48 -8.39
CA CYS A 91 -26.45 -22.88 -7.29
C CYS A 91 -27.77 -22.10 -7.29
N GLY A 92 -28.89 -22.83 -7.10
CA GLY A 92 -30.24 -22.25 -7.18
C GLY A 92 -30.86 -22.24 -8.58
N SER A 93 -30.13 -22.67 -9.61
CA SER A 93 -30.69 -22.88 -10.97
C SER A 93 -31.78 -23.96 -10.99
N GLY A 94 -32.70 -23.85 -11.95
CA GLY A 94 -33.93 -24.67 -11.98
C GLY A 94 -33.77 -26.09 -12.53
N TYR A 95 -32.55 -26.50 -12.88
CA TYR A 95 -32.25 -27.79 -13.51
C TYR A 95 -30.91 -28.34 -13.03
N ASP A 96 -30.65 -29.60 -13.41
CA ASP A 96 -29.41 -30.31 -13.13
C ASP A 96 -28.25 -29.73 -13.96
N THR A 97 -27.45 -28.83 -13.38
CA THR A 97 -26.43 -28.02 -14.08
C THR A 97 -25.04 -28.65 -13.99
N ARG A 98 -24.28 -28.54 -15.09
CA ARG A 98 -22.88 -28.91 -15.18
C ARG A 98 -22.07 -27.74 -15.73
N LEU A 99 -20.87 -27.54 -15.18
CA LEU A 99 -19.93 -26.49 -15.57
C LEU A 99 -18.64 -27.17 -16.00
N SER A 100 -18.07 -26.68 -17.10
CA SER A 100 -16.81 -27.17 -17.63
C SER A 100 -15.97 -25.98 -18.08
N VAL A 101 -14.78 -25.86 -17.52
CA VAL A 101 -13.84 -24.76 -17.77
C VAL A 101 -12.69 -25.29 -18.60
N TYR A 102 -12.35 -24.54 -19.64
CA TYR A 102 -11.30 -24.87 -20.59
C TYR A 102 -10.31 -23.72 -20.75
N GLU A 103 -9.08 -24.06 -21.11
CA GLU A 103 -8.02 -23.14 -21.55
C GLU A 103 -7.63 -23.42 -23.01
N GLY A 104 -6.80 -22.54 -23.58
CA GLY A 104 -6.30 -22.66 -24.96
C GLY A 104 -7.16 -21.90 -25.96
N ASN A 105 -7.63 -22.57 -27.01
CA ASN A 105 -8.48 -21.95 -28.03
C ASN A 105 -9.60 -22.91 -28.46
N CYS A 106 -10.65 -22.39 -29.10
CA CYS A 106 -11.83 -23.18 -29.45
C CYS A 106 -11.57 -24.33 -30.45
N ASP A 107 -10.42 -24.35 -31.14
CA ASP A 107 -10.02 -25.47 -31.99
C ASP A 107 -9.27 -26.56 -31.22
N GLU A 108 -8.66 -26.22 -30.07
CA GLU A 108 -7.84 -27.08 -29.22
C GLU A 108 -8.04 -26.75 -27.74
N LEU A 109 -9.24 -27.05 -27.22
CA LEU A 109 -9.59 -26.83 -25.81
C LEU A 109 -8.95 -27.89 -24.90
N SER A 110 -8.26 -27.42 -23.85
CA SER A 110 -7.74 -28.26 -22.75
C SER A 110 -8.64 -28.09 -21.54
N CYS A 111 -9.06 -29.19 -20.91
CA CYS A 111 -9.90 -29.15 -19.73
C CYS A 111 -9.11 -28.70 -18.50
N VAL A 112 -9.63 -27.68 -17.80
CA VAL A 112 -9.09 -27.19 -16.53
C VAL A 112 -9.84 -27.85 -15.37
N VAL A 113 -11.16 -27.67 -15.31
CA VAL A 113 -12.01 -28.22 -14.22
C VAL A 113 -13.43 -28.45 -14.72
N SER A 114 -14.13 -29.43 -14.14
CA SER A 114 -15.57 -29.64 -14.40
C SER A 114 -16.27 -30.29 -13.21
N ASN A 115 -17.56 -29.99 -13.02
CA ASN A 115 -18.38 -30.55 -11.95
C ASN A 115 -19.88 -30.47 -12.28
N ASP A 116 -20.70 -31.37 -11.71
CA ASP A 116 -22.15 -31.49 -11.93
C ASP A 116 -23.03 -31.60 -10.66
N ASP A 117 -22.50 -31.77 -9.45
CA ASP A 117 -23.33 -31.97 -8.25
C ASP A 117 -22.66 -31.38 -6.98
N ALA A 118 -22.20 -30.14 -7.05
CA ALA A 118 -21.49 -29.50 -5.94
C ALA A 118 -22.43 -28.96 -4.84
N CYS A 119 -23.60 -28.43 -5.23
CA CYS A 119 -24.55 -27.76 -4.34
C CYS A 119 -25.98 -28.32 -4.51
N GLY A 120 -26.10 -29.64 -4.56
CA GLY A 120 -27.35 -30.35 -4.81
C GLY A 120 -27.32 -31.00 -6.19
N LEU A 121 -28.21 -30.56 -7.08
CA LEU A 121 -28.18 -30.90 -8.51
C LEU A 121 -27.51 -29.78 -9.34
N GLN A 122 -26.88 -28.82 -8.67
CA GLN A 122 -26.19 -27.71 -9.32
C GLN A 122 -24.72 -27.77 -8.97
N THR A 123 -23.94 -26.99 -9.69
CA THR A 123 -22.48 -27.12 -9.70
C THR A 123 -21.76 -25.85 -9.26
N ILE A 124 -20.56 -26.07 -8.71
CA ILE A 124 -19.54 -25.11 -8.34
C ILE A 124 -18.21 -25.68 -8.86
N VAL A 125 -17.40 -24.85 -9.51
CA VAL A 125 -16.05 -25.18 -9.97
C VAL A 125 -15.09 -24.05 -9.63
N ASP A 126 -13.89 -24.43 -9.18
CA ASP A 126 -12.82 -23.52 -8.75
C ASP A 126 -11.55 -23.86 -9.55
N TRP A 127 -10.80 -22.86 -10.02
CA TRP A 127 -9.52 -23.05 -10.72
C TRP A 127 -8.57 -21.88 -10.52
N ASN A 128 -7.27 -22.16 -10.51
CA ASN A 128 -6.24 -21.11 -10.49
C ASN A 128 -6.10 -20.51 -11.89
N SER A 129 -6.18 -19.19 -12.00
CA SER A 129 -6.01 -18.48 -13.27
C SER A 129 -4.58 -17.94 -13.42
N GLU A 130 -4.14 -17.75 -14.65
CA GLU A 130 -2.86 -17.10 -14.96
C GLU A 130 -3.16 -15.68 -15.47
N ALA A 131 -2.39 -14.70 -15.03
CA ALA A 131 -2.61 -13.30 -15.40
C ALA A 131 -2.52 -13.11 -16.92
N GLY A 132 -3.59 -12.58 -17.51
CA GLY A 132 -3.71 -12.32 -18.94
C GLY A 132 -4.19 -13.50 -19.78
N SER A 133 -4.21 -14.73 -19.25
CA SER A 133 -4.69 -15.94 -19.93
C SER A 133 -6.22 -15.93 -20.06
N SER A 134 -6.76 -16.61 -21.08
CA SER A 134 -8.21 -16.66 -21.34
C SER A 134 -8.78 -18.04 -21.01
N TYR A 135 -9.88 -18.05 -20.26
CA TYR A 135 -10.61 -19.25 -19.87
C TYR A 135 -12.02 -19.26 -20.46
N PHE A 136 -12.47 -20.41 -20.94
CA PHE A 136 -13.77 -20.62 -21.56
C PHE A 136 -14.65 -21.48 -20.65
N ILE A 137 -15.81 -20.95 -20.27
CA ILE A 137 -16.76 -21.60 -19.35
C ILE A 137 -17.96 -22.06 -20.17
N LEU A 138 -18.18 -23.37 -20.20
CA LEU A 138 -19.39 -23.98 -20.76
C LEU A 138 -20.42 -24.21 -19.64
N VAL A 139 -21.57 -23.55 -19.73
CA VAL A 139 -22.73 -23.79 -18.87
C VAL A 139 -23.69 -24.73 -19.59
N HIS A 140 -23.88 -25.94 -19.05
CA HIS A 140 -24.72 -26.98 -19.63
C HIS A 140 -25.40 -27.80 -18.54
N GLY A 141 -26.01 -28.92 -18.90
CA GLY A 141 -26.68 -29.81 -17.95
C GLY A 141 -26.05 -31.19 -17.89
N PHE A 142 -26.30 -31.91 -16.79
CA PHE A 142 -25.98 -33.32 -16.72
C PHE A 142 -26.85 -34.13 -17.71
N SER A 143 -26.22 -35.03 -18.47
CA SER A 143 -26.84 -35.82 -19.55
C SER A 143 -27.53 -34.99 -20.65
N GLU A 144 -28.84 -34.75 -20.52
CA GLU A 144 -29.66 -34.01 -21.50
C GLU A 144 -30.49 -32.90 -20.82
N SER A 145 -30.18 -32.58 -19.56
CA SER A 145 -30.86 -31.55 -18.79
C SER A 145 -30.60 -30.16 -19.39
N SER A 146 -31.60 -29.29 -19.37
CA SER A 146 -31.50 -27.92 -19.87
C SER A 146 -32.56 -27.04 -19.21
N GLY A 147 -32.28 -25.75 -19.05
CA GLY A 147 -33.22 -24.80 -18.46
C GLY A 147 -32.60 -23.42 -18.22
N GLU A 148 -33.32 -22.61 -17.44
CA GLU A 148 -32.83 -21.32 -16.96
C GLU A 148 -31.77 -21.53 -15.86
N PHE A 149 -30.68 -20.75 -15.94
CA PHE A 149 -29.61 -20.74 -14.94
C PHE A 149 -29.30 -19.31 -14.46
N THR A 150 -28.68 -19.26 -13.30
CA THR A 150 -27.91 -18.09 -12.85
C THR A 150 -26.47 -18.55 -12.70
N LEU A 151 -25.56 -17.92 -13.42
CA LEU A 151 -24.11 -18.12 -13.30
C LEU A 151 -23.56 -17.00 -12.42
N LEU A 152 -22.97 -17.35 -11.30
CA LEU A 152 -22.16 -16.43 -10.51
C LEU A 152 -20.70 -16.74 -10.81
N LEU A 153 -19.95 -15.73 -11.26
CA LEU A 153 -18.52 -15.83 -11.50
C LEU A 153 -17.82 -14.84 -10.55
N SER A 154 -16.83 -15.32 -9.81
CA SER A 154 -16.11 -14.54 -8.81
C SER A 154 -14.61 -14.82 -8.87
N ALA A 155 -13.78 -13.82 -8.59
CA ALA A 155 -12.40 -14.05 -8.22
C ALA A 155 -12.35 -14.57 -6.77
N MET A 156 -11.67 -15.70 -6.56
CA MET A 156 -11.33 -16.22 -5.24
C MET A 156 -10.06 -15.49 -4.77
N GLY A 157 -10.10 -15.00 -3.54
CA GLY A 157 -9.30 -13.86 -3.04
C GLY A 157 -10.12 -12.81 -2.27
N LEU A 158 -11.43 -13.04 -2.08
CA LEU A 158 -12.35 -12.36 -1.15
C LEU A 158 -13.48 -13.35 -0.74
N PRO A 159 -14.14 -13.17 0.43
CA PRO A 159 -14.30 -14.22 1.45
C PRO A 159 -15.47 -15.21 1.27
N LEU A 160 -15.23 -16.49 1.58
CA LEU A 160 -16.30 -17.46 1.88
C LEU A 160 -17.07 -17.01 3.14
N PRO A 161 -18.31 -17.46 3.38
CA PRO A 161 -19.02 -17.14 4.63
C PRO A 161 -18.30 -17.77 5.84
N GLY A 162 -17.60 -16.94 6.63
CA GLY A 162 -16.75 -17.39 7.75
C GLY A 162 -15.34 -17.77 7.29
N ASP A 163 -14.77 -16.97 6.40
CA ASP A 163 -13.40 -16.94 5.90
C ASP A 163 -13.05 -15.45 5.96
N GLU A 164 -12.39 -15.01 7.02
CA GLU A 164 -12.26 -13.59 7.36
C GLU A 164 -11.23 -12.87 6.46
N ASP A 165 -10.21 -13.58 5.97
CA ASP A 165 -9.11 -13.02 5.22
C ASP A 165 -9.22 -13.19 3.68
N GLY A 166 -10.14 -14.04 3.21
CA GLY A 166 -10.47 -14.22 1.80
C GLY A 166 -9.54 -15.15 1.04
N ASP A 167 -8.78 -16.00 1.73
CA ASP A 167 -7.78 -16.90 1.12
C ASP A 167 -8.38 -18.17 0.49
N GLY A 168 -9.67 -18.44 0.76
CA GLY A 168 -10.42 -19.58 0.26
C GLY A 168 -10.55 -20.74 1.23
N ILE A 169 -10.07 -20.62 2.47
CA ILE A 169 -10.23 -21.58 3.57
C ILE A 169 -11.15 -20.96 4.65
N PRO A 170 -12.23 -21.63 5.09
CA PRO A 170 -13.05 -21.14 6.20
C PRO A 170 -12.31 -21.13 7.54
N ASP A 171 -12.55 -20.12 8.40
CA ASP A 171 -11.90 -19.89 9.70
C ASP A 171 -11.83 -21.14 10.60
N GLU A 172 -12.81 -22.05 10.50
CA GLU A 172 -12.85 -23.29 11.30
C GLU A 172 -11.75 -24.30 10.91
N GLY A 173 -11.13 -24.13 9.73
CA GLY A 173 -10.10 -25.01 9.18
C GLY A 173 -8.89 -24.28 8.62
N ASP A 174 -8.78 -22.98 8.90
CA ASP A 174 -7.69 -22.12 8.47
C ASP A 174 -6.63 -22.03 9.58
N ASN A 175 -5.36 -22.27 9.23
CA ASN A 175 -4.24 -22.09 10.16
C ASN A 175 -3.74 -20.63 10.24
N CYS A 176 -4.30 -19.70 9.46
CA CYS A 176 -4.12 -18.25 9.58
C CYS A 176 -5.42 -17.45 9.29
N PRO A 177 -6.48 -17.55 10.12
CA PRO A 177 -7.81 -16.97 9.81
C PRO A 177 -7.88 -15.47 9.49
N GLY A 178 -6.83 -14.70 9.85
CA GLY A 178 -6.73 -13.27 9.60
C GLY A 178 -5.70 -12.87 8.53
N LEU A 179 -4.99 -13.82 7.91
CA LEU A 179 -3.91 -13.53 6.98
C LEU A 179 -3.76 -14.59 5.88
N GLN A 180 -4.00 -14.15 4.65
CA GLN A 180 -4.15 -15.03 3.50
C GLN A 180 -2.99 -16.00 3.30
N ASN A 181 -3.27 -17.30 3.38
CA ASN A 181 -2.30 -18.33 3.12
C ASN A 181 -2.93 -19.59 2.47
N PRO A 182 -3.40 -19.52 1.21
CA PRO A 182 -4.19 -20.58 0.57
C PRO A 182 -3.48 -21.96 0.51
N GLY A 183 -2.16 -21.97 0.66
CA GLY A 183 -1.33 -23.17 0.71
C GLY A 183 -1.28 -23.88 2.06
N GLN A 184 -1.79 -23.26 3.14
CA GLN A 184 -1.84 -23.78 4.51
C GLN A 184 -0.50 -24.40 4.94
N ALA A 185 0.60 -23.72 4.61
CA ALA A 185 1.94 -24.16 4.96
C ALA A 185 2.12 -24.03 6.48
N ASP A 186 2.65 -25.08 7.11
CA ASP A 186 2.88 -25.19 8.55
C ASP A 186 4.13 -26.08 8.70
N ALA A 187 5.29 -25.43 8.70
CA ALA A 187 6.58 -26.10 8.61
C ALA A 187 6.96 -26.85 9.89
N ASP A 188 6.48 -26.40 11.05
CA ASP A 188 6.83 -26.96 12.35
C ASP A 188 5.71 -27.83 12.98
N GLY A 189 4.50 -27.77 12.43
CA GLY A 189 3.38 -28.66 12.70
C GLY A 189 2.61 -28.32 13.96
N ASP A 190 2.65 -27.07 14.42
CA ASP A 190 1.99 -26.64 15.65
C ASP A 190 0.52 -26.23 15.46
N GLY A 191 0.08 -26.06 14.21
CA GLY A 191 -1.28 -25.71 13.82
C GLY A 191 -1.49 -24.23 13.49
N ILE A 192 -0.44 -23.40 13.55
CA ILE A 192 -0.40 -22.02 13.05
C ILE A 192 0.34 -22.03 11.70
N GLY A 193 -0.13 -21.28 10.71
CA GLY A 193 0.48 -21.28 9.39
C GLY A 193 1.71 -20.41 9.28
N ASP A 194 2.70 -20.81 8.48
CA ASP A 194 3.98 -20.09 8.23
C ASP A 194 3.79 -18.59 7.87
N ALA A 195 2.61 -18.21 7.38
CA ALA A 195 2.28 -16.84 7.01
C ALA A 195 1.98 -15.95 8.23
N CYS A 196 1.30 -16.49 9.24
CA CYS A 196 0.93 -15.81 10.48
C CYS A 196 1.72 -16.32 11.70
N ASP A 197 2.57 -17.32 11.51
CA ASP A 197 3.56 -17.79 12.46
C ASP A 197 4.74 -16.81 12.46
N ASP A 198 4.94 -16.11 13.57
CA ASP A 198 6.07 -15.20 13.71
C ASP A 198 7.37 -16.02 13.64
N PRO A 199 8.45 -15.56 12.95
CA PRO A 199 9.66 -16.35 12.68
C PRO A 199 10.41 -16.86 13.93
N ILE A 200 9.92 -16.52 15.13
CA ILE A 200 10.55 -16.76 16.42
C ILE A 200 9.73 -17.74 17.29
N GLY A 201 8.57 -18.24 16.86
CA GLY A 201 7.77 -19.20 17.63
C GLY A 201 7.37 -18.63 18.99
N ILE A 202 7.01 -17.34 19.01
CA ILE A 202 6.62 -16.60 20.20
C ILE A 202 5.10 -16.57 20.39
N GLY A 203 4.40 -17.71 20.21
CA GLY A 203 2.97 -17.84 20.52
C GLY A 203 2.04 -16.89 19.75
N ASP A 204 0.74 -16.94 20.04
CA ASP A 204 -0.25 -16.05 19.43
C ASP A 204 0.08 -14.59 19.82
N ASP A 205 0.24 -13.71 18.83
CA ASP A 205 0.46 -12.25 18.96
C ASP A 205 -0.55 -11.56 18.03
N GLU A 206 -1.71 -11.17 18.59
CA GLU A 206 -2.89 -10.74 17.82
C GLU A 206 -2.74 -9.32 17.25
N ASP A 207 -1.84 -8.50 17.80
CA ASP A 207 -1.62 -7.13 17.35
C ASP A 207 -0.29 -6.88 16.61
N GLY A 208 0.60 -7.88 16.61
CA GLY A 208 1.83 -7.90 15.81
C GLY A 208 2.94 -6.99 16.33
N ASP A 209 2.92 -6.66 17.62
CA ASP A 209 3.94 -5.80 18.24
C ASP A 209 5.22 -6.56 18.65
N GLY A 210 5.19 -7.89 18.60
CA GLY A 210 6.27 -8.79 18.97
C GLY A 210 6.21 -9.30 20.42
N VAL A 211 5.07 -9.20 21.09
CA VAL A 211 4.79 -9.72 22.44
C VAL A 211 3.62 -10.72 22.40
N PRO A 212 3.81 -11.99 22.81
CA PRO A 212 2.71 -12.96 22.83
C PRO A 212 1.54 -12.55 23.73
N ASN A 213 0.31 -12.77 23.27
CA ASN A 213 -0.97 -12.52 23.95
C ASN A 213 -1.02 -13.03 25.40
N GLU A 214 -0.33 -14.13 25.73
CA GLU A 214 -0.29 -14.67 27.10
C GLU A 214 0.47 -13.78 28.10
N ILE A 215 1.34 -12.91 27.60
CA ILE A 215 2.18 -11.99 28.38
C ILE A 215 2.02 -10.53 27.95
N ASP A 216 1.14 -10.27 26.99
CA ASP A 216 0.80 -8.95 26.48
C ASP A 216 -0.27 -8.29 27.38
N ASN A 217 0.06 -7.13 27.94
CA ASN A 217 -0.87 -6.32 28.73
C ASN A 217 -1.87 -5.52 27.87
N CYS A 218 -1.71 -5.51 26.53
CA CYS A 218 -2.63 -4.97 25.53
C CYS A 218 -2.75 -5.85 24.28
N ALA A 219 -3.15 -7.12 24.43
CA ALA A 219 -3.26 -8.14 23.37
C ALA A 219 -3.99 -7.80 22.06
N THR A 220 -4.59 -6.62 21.90
CA THR A 220 -5.25 -6.18 20.65
C THR A 220 -4.82 -4.77 20.22
N VAL A 221 -3.85 -4.13 20.88
CA VAL A 221 -3.42 -2.75 20.64
C VAL A 221 -1.89 -2.67 20.76
N PRO A 222 -1.17 -2.49 19.64
CA PRO A 222 0.28 -2.64 19.61
C PRO A 222 1.00 -1.77 20.63
N ASN A 223 1.74 -2.39 21.56
CA ASN A 223 2.41 -1.70 22.65
C ASN A 223 3.72 -2.36 23.13
N ARG A 224 4.58 -2.81 22.20
CA ARG A 224 5.82 -3.60 22.36
C ARG A 224 6.67 -3.42 23.64
N ARG A 225 6.62 -2.24 24.26
CA ARG A 225 7.33 -1.93 25.51
C ARG A 225 6.58 -2.35 26.78
N GLN A 226 5.32 -2.81 26.67
CA GLN A 226 4.49 -3.34 27.76
C GLN A 226 4.45 -2.38 28.95
N ALA A 227 4.19 -1.10 28.65
CA ALA A 227 4.04 -0.08 29.69
C ALA A 227 2.73 -0.33 30.43
N ASP A 228 2.81 -0.34 31.76
CA ASP A 228 1.73 -0.58 32.74
C ASP A 228 2.08 0.27 33.95
N LEU A 229 1.69 1.54 33.88
CA LEU A 229 2.13 2.60 34.77
C LEU A 229 1.56 2.42 36.19
N ASP A 230 0.31 1.97 36.29
CA ASP A 230 -0.38 1.79 37.56
C ASP A 230 -0.18 0.37 38.17
N GLY A 231 0.30 -0.56 37.36
CA GLY A 231 0.72 -1.91 37.75
C GLY A 231 -0.45 -2.88 37.96
N ASP A 232 -1.61 -2.61 37.36
CA ASP A 232 -2.80 -3.44 37.48
C ASP A 232 -2.84 -4.62 36.49
N GLY A 233 -1.96 -4.60 35.48
CA GLY A 233 -1.78 -5.64 34.48
C GLY A 233 -2.53 -5.40 33.17
N VAL A 234 -3.18 -4.25 33.00
CA VAL A 234 -3.64 -3.72 31.70
C VAL A 234 -2.61 -2.68 31.23
N GLY A 235 -2.31 -2.62 29.94
CA GLY A 235 -1.30 -1.71 29.42
C GLY A 235 -1.84 -0.32 29.13
N ASP A 236 -0.94 0.66 29.21
CA ASP A 236 -1.26 2.09 29.15
C ASP A 236 -2.09 2.51 27.91
N VAL A 237 -1.91 1.80 26.80
CA VAL A 237 -2.56 2.14 25.53
C VAL A 237 -3.97 1.55 25.39
N CYS A 238 -4.36 0.62 26.27
CA CYS A 238 -5.61 -0.12 26.19
C CYS A 238 -6.40 -0.14 27.51
N ASP A 239 -5.94 0.59 28.53
CA ASP A 239 -6.68 0.77 29.77
C ASP A 239 -7.51 2.06 29.75
N ASP A 240 -8.83 1.89 29.75
CA ASP A 240 -9.79 2.99 29.90
C ASP A 240 -9.80 3.58 31.32
N ALA A 241 -9.18 2.91 32.31
CA ALA A 241 -9.07 3.38 33.69
C ALA A 241 -7.81 4.23 33.96
N ASP A 242 -6.93 4.42 32.96
CA ASP A 242 -5.61 5.03 33.12
C ASP A 242 -5.58 6.56 33.23
N GLY A 243 -6.74 7.22 33.28
CA GLY A 243 -6.79 8.58 33.77
C GLY A 243 -7.90 9.44 33.17
N PRO A 244 -7.99 10.69 33.61
CA PRO A 244 -9.11 11.56 33.26
C PRO A 244 -9.19 11.93 31.77
N CYS A 245 -8.11 11.76 31.00
CA CYS A 245 -8.00 12.29 29.64
C CYS A 245 -8.57 11.37 28.54
N GLY A 246 -8.79 10.08 28.81
CA GLY A 246 -9.53 9.17 27.91
C GLY A 246 -11.06 9.31 28.02
N ASP A 247 -11.56 9.64 29.22
CA ASP A 247 -13.00 9.69 29.54
C ASP A 247 -13.65 11.07 29.39
N CYS A 248 -12.86 12.14 29.50
CA CYS A 248 -13.38 13.49 29.64
C CYS A 248 -13.16 14.33 28.37
N GLY A 249 -14.26 14.78 27.75
CA GLY A 249 -14.19 15.71 26.63
C GLY A 249 -13.46 17.00 27.02
N PHE A 250 -12.50 17.40 26.19
CA PHE A 250 -11.68 18.59 26.41
C PHE A 250 -12.00 19.71 25.42
N ALA A 251 -11.71 20.95 25.82
CA ALA A 251 -11.70 22.10 24.93
C ALA A 251 -10.26 22.45 24.55
N GLU A 252 -10.04 23.09 23.41
CA GLU A 252 -8.70 23.50 23.00
C GLU A 252 -8.27 24.80 23.71
N LEU A 253 -7.02 24.84 24.15
CA LEU A 253 -6.39 26.00 24.75
C LEU A 253 -5.29 26.52 23.83
N VAL A 254 -5.40 27.81 23.48
CA VAL A 254 -4.40 28.51 22.66
C VAL A 254 -3.45 29.26 23.58
N CYS A 255 -2.15 29.10 23.37
CA CYS A 255 -1.12 29.82 24.10
C CYS A 255 -1.35 31.34 24.07
N SER A 256 -1.13 32.01 25.20
CA SER A 256 -1.31 33.45 25.40
C SER A 256 -2.73 33.99 25.21
N GLU A 257 -3.74 33.12 25.01
CA GLU A 257 -5.14 33.51 24.97
C GLU A 257 -5.88 33.05 26.23
N PRO A 258 -6.26 33.96 27.15
CA PRO A 258 -6.93 33.59 28.39
C PRO A 258 -8.37 33.13 28.13
N VAL A 259 -8.74 32.01 28.74
CA VAL A 259 -10.09 31.42 28.68
C VAL A 259 -10.80 31.68 30.00
N ALA A 260 -11.98 32.33 29.93
CA ALA A 260 -12.85 32.51 31.09
C ALA A 260 -13.95 31.45 31.10
N GLY A 261 -14.23 30.87 32.27
CA GLY A 261 -15.25 29.83 32.45
C GLY A 261 -15.92 29.87 33.82
N ASP A 262 -16.92 29.01 34.02
CA ASP A 262 -17.60 28.78 35.31
C ASP A 262 -17.46 27.30 35.67
N PHE A 263 -16.64 27.01 36.68
CA PHE A 263 -16.24 25.65 37.03
C PHE A 263 -17.30 24.95 37.93
N PRO A 264 -17.70 23.71 37.61
CA PRO A 264 -17.26 22.89 36.47
C PRO A 264 -18.10 23.12 35.22
N LEU A 265 -17.47 22.97 34.07
CA LEU A 265 -18.07 22.96 32.74
C LEU A 265 -18.62 21.58 32.37
N SER A 266 -18.04 20.53 32.93
CA SER A 266 -18.41 19.13 32.68
C SER A 266 -18.77 18.38 33.97
N ASN A 267 -19.22 17.13 33.83
CA ASN A 267 -19.43 16.21 34.95
C ASN A 267 -18.24 15.25 35.17
N CYS A 268 -17.10 15.52 34.52
CA CYS A 268 -15.88 14.76 34.71
C CYS A 268 -15.34 14.95 36.13
N THR A 269 -14.80 13.88 36.72
CA THR A 269 -14.33 13.89 38.12
C THR A 269 -12.99 13.21 38.27
N ARG A 270 -12.16 13.74 39.17
CA ARG A 270 -10.95 13.09 39.67
C ARG A 270 -11.32 11.86 40.52
N ASN A 271 -10.38 10.93 40.69
CA ASN A 271 -10.52 9.77 41.59
C ASN A 271 -10.81 10.17 43.05
N THR A 272 -10.47 11.39 43.44
CA THR A 272 -10.74 11.96 44.76
C THR A 272 -12.14 12.58 44.91
N GLY A 273 -12.93 12.63 43.83
CA GLY A 273 -14.34 13.06 43.82
C GLY A 273 -14.58 14.55 43.56
N GLN A 274 -13.52 15.34 43.33
CA GLN A 274 -13.60 16.69 42.78
C GLN A 274 -13.99 16.63 41.30
N PHE A 275 -14.65 17.68 40.79
CA PHE A 275 -14.82 17.81 39.34
C PHE A 275 -13.49 18.18 38.67
N LEU A 276 -13.42 17.95 37.37
CA LEU A 276 -12.27 18.25 36.53
C LEU A 276 -12.77 18.71 35.17
N ASP A 277 -12.26 19.83 34.68
CA ASP A 277 -12.44 20.24 33.29
C ASP A 277 -11.08 20.18 32.59
N LEU A 278 -11.02 19.48 31.46
CA LEU A 278 -9.78 19.31 30.71
C LEU A 278 -9.70 20.27 29.52
N PHE A 279 -8.48 20.74 29.27
CA PHE A 279 -8.14 21.56 28.12
C PHE A 279 -6.93 20.98 27.40
N GLY A 280 -7.06 20.73 26.10
CA GLY A 280 -5.94 20.29 25.26
C GLY A 280 -5.01 21.46 24.95
N LEU A 281 -3.71 21.24 25.05
CA LEU A 281 -2.65 22.21 24.83
C LEU A 281 -1.55 21.58 23.97
N ASN A 282 -1.36 22.08 22.75
CA ASN A 282 -0.24 21.68 21.91
C ASN A 282 0.92 22.65 22.13
N LEU A 283 2.11 22.11 22.41
CA LEU A 283 3.32 22.88 22.63
C LEU A 283 4.37 22.55 21.56
N ALA A 284 5.05 23.58 21.07
CA ALA A 284 6.27 23.42 20.29
C ALA A 284 7.50 23.09 21.17
N GLY A 285 7.31 23.00 22.49
CA GLY A 285 8.35 22.83 23.50
C GLY A 285 8.80 24.17 24.12
N GLY A 286 9.45 24.10 25.28
CA GLY A 286 9.93 25.25 26.05
C GLY A 286 9.18 25.47 27.36
N GLU A 287 9.40 26.64 27.98
CA GLU A 287 8.78 26.96 29.27
C GLU A 287 7.31 27.35 29.08
N VAL A 288 6.42 26.58 29.70
CA VAL A 288 5.00 26.93 29.85
C VAL A 288 4.72 27.37 31.27
N VAL A 289 4.06 28.53 31.40
CA VAL A 289 3.49 29.03 32.64
C VAL A 289 1.98 28.97 32.53
N ILE A 290 1.34 28.30 33.47
CA ILE A 290 -0.11 28.09 33.50
C ILE A 290 -0.65 28.73 34.78
N ASP A 291 -1.49 29.73 34.63
CA ASP A 291 -2.09 30.49 35.71
C ASP A 291 -3.60 30.23 35.74
N LEU A 292 -4.11 29.79 36.90
CA LEU A 292 -5.54 29.53 37.11
C LEU A 292 -6.07 30.41 38.23
N VAL A 293 -6.75 31.50 37.83
CA VAL A 293 -7.27 32.51 38.75
C VAL A 293 -8.78 32.36 38.87
N GLY A 294 -9.28 32.11 40.08
CA GLY A 294 -10.70 31.92 40.34
C GLY A 294 -11.21 32.63 41.59
N ASN A 295 -12.52 32.56 41.81
CA ASN A 295 -13.17 33.01 43.04
C ASN A 295 -13.39 31.87 44.07
N TYR A 296 -12.79 30.71 43.81
CA TYR A 296 -12.75 29.53 44.66
C TYR A 296 -11.30 29.09 44.87
N ASP A 297 -11.10 28.06 45.69
CA ASP A 297 -9.79 27.44 45.96
C ASP A 297 -9.40 26.57 44.75
N THR A 298 -8.63 27.14 43.82
CA THR A 298 -8.37 26.50 42.52
C THR A 298 -7.36 25.36 42.68
N PHE A 299 -7.38 24.41 41.75
CA PHE A 299 -6.45 23.29 41.70
C PHE A 299 -6.12 23.01 40.24
N LEU A 300 -4.85 23.03 39.89
CA LEU A 300 -4.36 22.86 38.54
C LEU A 300 -3.64 21.52 38.40
N GLU A 301 -3.91 20.81 37.33
CA GLU A 301 -3.23 19.57 36.94
C GLU A 301 -2.71 19.71 35.51
N LEU A 302 -1.61 19.05 35.20
CA LEU A 302 -0.98 19.02 33.89
C LEU A 302 -0.61 17.56 33.58
N TYR A 303 -1.07 17.07 32.44
CA TYR A 303 -0.87 15.72 31.95
C TYR A 303 -0.12 15.72 30.61
N ASP A 304 0.62 14.66 30.31
CA ASP A 304 1.25 14.44 28.99
C ASP A 304 0.28 13.82 27.96
N GLU A 305 0.80 13.49 26.78
CA GLU A 305 0.06 12.87 25.69
C GLU A 305 -0.50 11.48 26.01
N ASN A 306 0.12 10.77 26.96
CA ASN A 306 -0.32 9.47 27.45
C ASN A 306 -1.18 9.60 28.72
N CYS A 307 -1.62 10.82 29.05
CA CYS A 307 -2.47 11.10 30.20
C CYS A 307 -1.76 10.92 31.56
N GLU A 308 -0.43 10.85 31.59
CA GLU A 308 0.36 10.78 32.82
C GLU A 308 0.42 12.15 33.49
N LEU A 309 0.15 12.22 34.80
CA LEU A 309 0.22 13.46 35.57
C LEU A 309 1.68 13.95 35.69
N ILE A 310 2.04 14.96 34.91
CA ILE A 310 3.34 15.63 34.95
C ILE A 310 3.47 16.50 36.20
N ALA A 311 2.44 17.31 36.49
CA ALA A 311 2.49 18.31 37.53
C ALA A 311 1.11 18.70 38.05
N GLN A 312 1.06 19.16 39.30
CA GLN A 312 -0.14 19.73 39.90
C GLN A 312 0.23 20.82 40.90
N ASP A 313 -0.67 21.76 41.12
CA ASP A 313 -0.50 22.89 42.04
C ASP A 313 -1.87 23.41 42.52
N ASP A 314 -1.97 23.84 43.78
CA ASP A 314 -3.20 24.40 44.36
C ASP A 314 -3.05 25.85 44.83
N ASP A 315 -1.88 26.25 45.34
CA ASP A 315 -1.64 27.58 45.92
C ASP A 315 -0.38 28.31 45.43
N GLY A 316 0.14 27.94 44.26
CA GLY A 316 1.34 28.55 43.65
C GLY A 316 1.13 29.97 43.09
N GLY A 317 -0.11 30.44 42.96
CA GLY A 317 -0.49 31.77 42.49
C GLY A 317 -0.82 32.77 43.62
N GLU A 318 -1.40 33.92 43.26
CA GLU A 318 -1.81 34.93 44.25
C GLU A 318 -3.04 34.47 45.04
N GLY A 319 -2.88 34.24 46.35
CA GLY A 319 -3.99 33.92 47.25
C GLY A 319 -4.23 32.41 47.38
N LEU A 320 -5.39 31.93 46.92
CA LEU A 320 -5.77 30.51 46.82
C LEU A 320 -5.85 30.07 45.35
N ASN A 321 -5.07 30.74 44.50
CA ASN A 321 -5.02 30.47 43.07
C ASN A 321 -3.83 29.58 42.78
N SER A 322 -3.96 28.69 41.82
CA SER A 322 -2.91 27.79 41.38
C SER A 322 -2.07 28.40 40.25
N ARG A 323 -0.79 28.04 40.22
CA ARG A 323 0.14 28.41 39.16
C ARG A 323 1.21 27.36 38.95
N LEU A 324 1.36 26.88 37.72
CA LEU A 324 2.43 25.96 37.32
C LEU A 324 3.41 26.66 36.37
N SER A 325 4.69 26.31 36.48
CA SER A 325 5.73 26.60 35.49
C SER A 325 6.52 25.31 35.25
N ARG A 326 6.63 24.91 33.99
CA ARG A 326 7.32 23.70 33.55
C ARG A 326 8.01 23.95 32.22
N ASP A 327 9.20 23.38 32.07
CA ASP A 327 9.89 23.27 30.79
C ASP A 327 9.53 21.91 30.20
N LEU A 328 8.86 21.90 29.04
CA LEU A 328 8.27 20.70 28.45
C LEU A 328 8.79 20.51 27.01
N PRO A 329 8.98 19.27 26.53
CA PRO A 329 9.28 19.03 25.13
C PRO A 329 8.11 19.42 24.21
N ALA A 330 8.36 19.43 22.91
CA ALA A 330 7.29 19.55 21.92
C ALA A 330 6.36 18.35 22.03
N GLY A 331 5.05 18.59 21.97
CA GLY A 331 4.05 17.53 22.12
C GLY A 331 2.67 18.05 22.50
N SER A 332 1.75 17.10 22.66
CA SER A 332 0.39 17.37 23.12
C SER A 332 0.29 17.15 24.63
N TYR A 333 -0.42 18.05 25.31
CA TYR A 333 -0.60 18.06 26.76
C TYR A 333 -2.05 18.34 27.13
N PHE A 334 -2.44 17.97 28.35
CA PHE A 334 -3.76 18.31 28.88
C PHE A 334 -3.64 19.12 30.18
N VAL A 335 -4.36 20.23 30.26
CA VAL A 335 -4.44 21.09 31.44
C VAL A 335 -5.77 20.83 32.14
N GLY A 336 -5.69 20.32 33.37
CA GLY A 336 -6.83 20.07 34.24
C GLY A 336 -7.15 21.24 35.15
N VAL A 337 -8.34 21.81 34.99
CA VAL A 337 -8.92 22.80 35.90
C VAL A 337 -9.78 22.07 36.93
N SER A 338 -9.43 22.19 38.21
CA SER A 338 -10.14 21.58 39.32
C SER A 338 -10.21 22.55 40.52
N SER A 339 -10.68 22.05 41.66
CA SER A 339 -10.76 22.77 42.93
C SER A 339 -10.21 21.95 44.07
N PHE A 340 -9.52 22.54 45.03
CA PHE A 340 -8.95 21.80 46.17
C PHE A 340 -10.03 21.04 46.97
N SER A 341 -11.18 21.69 47.20
CA SER A 341 -12.35 21.09 47.87
C SER A 341 -13.30 20.39 46.89
N VAL A 342 -13.83 19.22 47.26
CA VAL A 342 -14.87 18.50 46.47
C VAL A 342 -16.11 19.33 46.13
N SER A 343 -16.38 20.41 46.88
CA SER A 343 -17.51 21.32 46.67
C SER A 343 -17.13 22.69 46.10
N GLY A 344 -15.88 22.91 45.68
CA GLY A 344 -15.42 24.19 45.13
C GLY A 344 -16.02 24.46 43.74
N ARG A 345 -16.68 25.59 43.57
CA ARG A 345 -17.37 25.96 42.32
C ARG A 345 -17.24 27.45 42.09
N GLY A 346 -17.17 27.89 40.85
CA GLY A 346 -17.28 29.30 40.49
C GLY A 346 -16.47 29.72 39.27
N GLU A 347 -16.50 31.01 38.99
CA GLU A 347 -15.83 31.61 37.84
C GLU A 347 -14.31 31.52 37.95
N TYR A 348 -13.67 31.24 36.81
CA TYR A 348 -12.22 31.21 36.67
C TYR A 348 -11.76 31.86 35.36
N VAL A 349 -10.49 32.22 35.33
CA VAL A 349 -9.73 32.55 34.13
C VAL A 349 -8.50 31.65 34.11
N LEU A 350 -8.41 30.80 33.09
CA LEU A 350 -7.24 29.99 32.78
C LEU A 350 -6.42 30.74 31.74
N SER A 351 -5.15 30.98 32.02
CA SER A 351 -4.22 31.60 31.08
C SER A 351 -2.95 30.78 30.99
N THR A 352 -2.50 30.54 29.77
CA THR A 352 -1.20 29.94 29.48
C THR A 352 -0.30 31.01 28.88
N GLU A 353 0.87 31.20 29.46
CA GLU A 353 1.98 31.91 28.85
C GLU A 353 2.96 30.83 28.43
N CYS A 354 2.86 30.40 27.19
CA CYS A 354 3.86 29.53 26.57
C CYS A 354 5.00 30.45 26.15
N VAL A 355 6.06 30.50 26.96
CA VAL A 355 7.33 31.05 26.54
C VAL A 355 7.97 29.99 25.65
N GLY A 356 7.43 29.88 24.43
CA GLY A 356 8.15 29.28 23.34
C GLY A 356 9.32 30.19 23.02
N ASP A 357 10.42 30.06 23.74
CA ASP A 357 11.72 30.22 23.07
C ASP A 357 11.96 28.93 22.30
N ILE A 358 11.09 28.69 21.32
CA ILE A 358 11.41 28.21 19.98
C ILE A 358 10.43 28.94 19.09
N GLY A 359 10.98 29.90 18.35
CA GLY A 359 10.29 30.46 17.21
C GLY A 359 9.56 29.40 16.43
N ASN A 360 8.38 29.73 15.92
CA ASN A 360 7.93 29.05 14.73
C ASN A 360 9.04 29.31 13.70
N ILE A 361 9.89 28.30 13.48
CA ILE A 361 11.11 28.42 12.69
C ILE A 361 10.77 29.00 11.30
N CYS A 362 9.58 28.71 10.77
CA CYS A 362 9.07 29.24 9.51
C CYS A 362 8.57 30.70 9.58
N GLU A 363 8.22 31.22 10.75
CA GLU A 363 7.89 32.64 10.96
C GLU A 363 9.11 33.47 11.35
N ASP A 364 10.03 32.89 12.12
CA ASP A 364 11.20 33.56 12.67
C ASP A 364 12.39 33.56 11.71
N CYS A 365 12.37 32.68 10.71
CA CYS A 365 13.39 32.60 9.68
C CYS A 365 12.78 32.78 8.30
N GLU A 366 13.40 33.62 7.46
CA GLU A 366 12.98 33.82 6.07
C GLU A 366 13.55 32.69 5.20
N PRO A 367 12.73 31.75 4.68
CA PRO A 367 13.22 30.68 3.83
C PRO A 367 13.60 31.17 2.43
N GLU A 368 14.63 30.57 1.83
CA GLU A 368 15.00 30.85 0.45
C GLU A 368 14.26 29.93 -0.54
N GLU A 369 13.77 30.46 -1.66
CA GLU A 369 13.12 29.65 -2.69
C GLU A 369 14.12 28.77 -3.45
N LEU A 370 13.90 27.46 -3.48
CA LEU A 370 14.69 26.47 -4.23
C LEU A 370 13.82 25.83 -5.32
N SER A 371 14.34 25.74 -6.54
CA SER A 371 13.64 25.03 -7.61
C SER A 371 13.80 23.52 -7.43
N LEU A 372 12.81 22.74 -7.88
CA LEU A 372 12.99 21.29 -8.03
C LEU A 372 14.13 21.02 -9.03
N GLU A 373 14.86 19.91 -8.84
CA GLU A 373 16.02 19.49 -9.67
C GLU A 373 17.20 20.48 -9.64
N GLU A 374 17.26 21.35 -8.63
CA GLU A 374 18.33 22.31 -8.42
C GLU A 374 19.25 21.86 -7.27
N ALA A 375 20.55 22.03 -7.46
CA ALA A 375 21.54 21.98 -6.39
C ALA A 375 21.95 23.41 -6.00
N ARG A 376 21.93 23.69 -4.69
CA ARG A 376 22.23 25.00 -4.11
C ARG A 376 23.29 24.91 -3.04
N SER A 377 24.30 25.77 -3.14
CA SER A 377 25.30 25.92 -2.09
C SER A 377 24.83 26.90 -1.02
N GLY A 378 25.01 26.53 0.25
CA GLY A 378 24.69 27.33 1.43
C GLY A 378 25.82 27.35 2.45
N ILE A 379 25.67 28.18 3.49
CA ILE A 379 26.56 28.20 4.66
C ILE A 379 25.67 28.13 5.90
N LEU A 380 25.82 27.07 6.70
CA LEU A 380 25.03 26.87 7.90
C LEU A 380 25.36 27.93 8.95
N GLY A 381 24.34 28.70 9.37
CA GLY A 381 24.46 29.80 10.31
C GLY A 381 24.78 31.16 9.67
N PHE A 382 24.58 31.30 8.36
CA PHE A 382 24.77 32.57 7.67
C PHE A 382 23.60 33.54 7.93
N ILE A 383 22.37 33.02 7.88
CA ILE A 383 21.16 33.81 8.16
C ILE A 383 21.02 34.05 9.68
N GLY A 384 21.62 33.18 10.50
CA GLY A 384 21.56 33.25 11.96
C GLY A 384 20.22 32.75 12.52
N CYS A 385 19.48 31.98 11.71
CA CYS A 385 18.32 31.25 12.14
C CYS A 385 18.75 30.12 13.09
N VAL A 386 18.10 30.04 14.24
CA VAL A 386 18.40 29.08 15.29
C VAL A 386 17.12 28.35 15.69
N ARG A 387 17.24 27.03 15.80
CA ARG A 387 16.25 26.18 16.45
C ARG A 387 16.58 26.16 17.93
N GLU A 388 15.81 26.92 18.68
CA GLU A 388 15.78 26.85 20.13
C GLU A 388 15.18 25.49 20.59
N PRO A 389 15.28 25.10 21.87
CA PRO A 389 16.03 25.72 22.97
C PRO A 389 17.53 25.44 22.90
N PHE A 390 17.99 24.77 21.83
CA PHE A 390 19.35 24.25 21.72
C PHE A 390 20.31 25.18 20.95
N GLU A 391 19.86 26.39 20.58
CA GLU A 391 20.57 27.33 19.69
C GLU A 391 21.15 26.65 18.44
N GLU A 392 20.46 25.63 17.90
CA GLU A 392 20.96 24.86 16.77
C GLU A 392 20.81 25.66 15.48
N LEU A 393 21.91 25.93 14.79
CA LEU A 393 21.86 26.65 13.52
C LEU A 393 21.09 25.83 12.48
N VAL A 394 20.22 26.51 11.75
CA VAL A 394 19.39 25.91 10.71
C VAL A 394 19.20 26.89 9.56
N GLU A 395 19.21 26.40 8.34
CA GLU A 395 18.92 27.19 7.13
C GLU A 395 17.65 26.62 6.48
N LEU A 396 16.70 27.49 6.14
CA LEU A 396 15.41 27.08 5.59
C LEU A 396 15.31 27.37 4.09
N TYR A 397 14.68 26.44 3.38
CA TYR A 397 14.39 26.54 1.96
C TYR A 397 12.93 26.19 1.68
N THR A 398 12.32 26.86 0.73
CA THR A 398 10.96 26.55 0.27
C THR A 398 11.00 25.98 -1.13
N ILE A 399 10.27 24.89 -1.36
CA ILE A 399 10.02 24.30 -2.67
C ILE A 399 8.54 24.41 -3.02
N THR A 400 8.23 24.57 -4.30
CA THR A 400 6.86 24.56 -4.81
C THR A 400 6.70 23.44 -5.82
N VAL A 401 5.73 22.57 -5.56
CA VAL A 401 5.42 21.37 -6.33
C VAL A 401 4.11 21.62 -7.08
N ALA A 402 4.16 21.60 -8.42
CA ALA A 402 3.01 21.97 -9.26
C ALA A 402 2.06 20.80 -9.55
N ASP A 403 2.62 19.60 -9.71
CA ASP A 403 1.98 18.30 -9.93
C ASP A 403 2.62 17.28 -8.96
N GLU A 404 2.38 15.98 -9.06
CA GLU A 404 3.08 15.00 -8.20
C GLU A 404 4.61 15.02 -8.43
N PHE A 405 5.39 14.84 -7.35
CA PHE A 405 6.85 14.78 -7.37
C PHE A 405 7.37 13.69 -6.44
N ASP A 406 8.09 12.73 -7.00
CA ASP A 406 8.86 11.73 -6.27
C ASP A 406 10.35 12.04 -6.41
N GLY A 407 11.10 11.94 -5.31
CA GLY A 407 12.54 12.19 -5.34
C GLY A 407 13.21 12.21 -3.98
N THR A 408 14.47 12.66 -3.96
CA THR A 408 15.30 12.70 -2.76
C THR A 408 15.80 14.11 -2.48
N ILE A 409 15.60 14.58 -1.25
CA ILE A 409 16.30 15.76 -0.72
C ILE A 409 17.63 15.30 -0.16
N ALA A 410 18.75 15.83 -0.64
CA ALA A 410 20.09 15.42 -0.22
C ALA A 410 20.96 16.61 0.19
N VAL A 411 21.73 16.43 1.27
CA VAL A 411 22.67 17.43 1.80
C VAL A 411 24.08 16.83 1.88
N ALA A 412 25.03 17.52 1.26
CA ALA A 412 26.46 17.21 1.35
C ALA A 412 27.20 18.34 2.07
N SER A 413 28.07 17.98 3.03
CA SER A 413 29.04 18.89 3.63
C SER A 413 30.32 18.14 3.98
N GLU A 414 31.46 18.77 3.73
CA GLU A 414 32.78 18.30 4.20
C GLU A 414 33.16 18.93 5.55
N GLU A 415 32.41 19.94 6.02
CA GLU A 415 32.75 20.76 7.18
C GLU A 415 32.01 20.36 8.45
N PHE A 416 30.81 19.79 8.32
CA PHE A 416 30.01 19.27 9.44
C PHE A 416 29.21 18.04 9.00
N ALA A 417 28.67 17.29 9.97
CA ALA A 417 27.73 16.21 9.69
C ALA A 417 26.31 16.79 9.56
N PRO A 418 25.75 16.88 8.34
CA PRO A 418 24.48 17.54 8.12
C PRO A 418 23.31 16.67 8.54
N SER A 419 22.16 17.32 8.70
CA SER A 419 20.84 16.72 8.82
C SER A 419 19.83 17.52 8.01
N VAL A 420 18.82 16.82 7.49
CA VAL A 420 17.70 17.38 6.73
C VAL A 420 16.41 17.20 7.53
N SER A 421 15.62 18.27 7.61
CA SER A 421 14.27 18.29 8.18
C SER A 421 13.29 18.69 7.07
N PHE A 422 12.11 18.11 7.05
CA PHE A 422 11.07 18.38 6.08
C PHE A 422 9.78 18.79 6.78
N PHE A 423 9.19 19.90 6.37
CA PHE A 423 8.01 20.49 6.98
C PHE A 423 6.88 20.68 5.96
N ASN A 424 5.64 20.54 6.43
CA ASN A 424 4.44 20.80 5.63
C ASN A 424 4.11 22.31 5.53
N ASP A 425 3.04 22.64 4.82
CA ASP A 425 2.50 24.00 4.66
C ASP A 425 2.08 24.69 5.98
N PHE A 426 1.97 23.95 7.09
CA PHE A 426 1.65 24.47 8.42
C PHE A 426 2.89 24.61 9.32
N CYS A 427 4.10 24.35 8.79
CA CYS A 427 5.36 24.30 9.53
C CYS A 427 5.47 23.14 10.54
N ASP A 428 4.65 22.10 10.39
CA ASP A 428 4.82 20.88 11.17
C ASP A 428 5.96 20.04 10.59
N LEU A 429 6.83 19.52 11.45
CA LEU A 429 7.88 18.58 11.04
C LEU A 429 7.23 17.27 10.59
N VAL A 430 7.38 16.94 9.31
CA VAL A 430 6.87 15.71 8.69
C VAL A 430 7.90 14.60 8.79
N ALA A 431 9.16 14.91 8.50
CA ALA A 431 10.23 13.93 8.47
C ALA A 431 11.59 14.56 8.74
N PHE A 432 12.52 13.76 9.23
CA PHE A 432 13.90 14.16 9.51
C PHE A 432 14.84 13.00 9.19
N ASN A 433 15.96 13.30 8.56
CA ASN A 433 17.03 12.32 8.41
C ASN A 433 18.42 12.98 8.49
N SER A 434 19.41 12.20 8.93
CA SER A 434 20.79 12.66 9.15
C SER A 434 21.84 11.70 8.59
N ASN A 435 21.39 10.66 7.89
CA ASN A 435 22.27 9.77 7.14
C ASN A 435 21.80 9.71 5.68
N CYS A 436 22.70 9.31 4.80
CA CYS A 436 22.33 8.90 3.45
C CYS A 436 23.04 7.60 3.12
N SER A 437 22.39 6.76 2.32
CA SER A 437 22.99 5.53 1.80
C SER A 437 24.00 5.83 0.68
N SER A 438 23.90 7.00 0.04
CA SER A 438 24.82 7.47 -1.00
C SER A 438 26.14 7.97 -0.40
N PRO A 439 27.31 7.62 -0.98
CA PRO A 439 28.60 8.13 -0.52
C PRO A 439 28.84 9.62 -0.83
N ASP A 440 28.06 10.19 -1.75
CA ASP A 440 28.21 11.60 -2.19
C ASP A 440 27.44 12.58 -1.30
N PHE A 441 26.51 12.08 -0.49
CA PHE A 441 25.68 12.88 0.42
C PHE A 441 25.78 12.35 1.84
N ALA A 442 25.75 13.25 2.83
CA ALA A 442 25.88 12.86 4.23
C ALA A 442 24.52 12.75 4.94
N ALA A 443 23.48 13.43 4.44
CA ALA A 443 22.09 13.26 4.86
C ALA A 443 21.17 13.28 3.64
N CYS A 444 20.17 12.40 3.58
CA CYS A 444 19.14 12.45 2.55
C CYS A 444 17.77 11.96 3.03
N LEU A 445 16.71 12.39 2.36
CA LEU A 445 15.33 12.03 2.67
C LEU A 445 14.57 11.82 1.37
N ASP A 446 14.01 10.62 1.20
CA ASP A 446 13.12 10.30 0.08
C ASP A 446 11.72 10.86 0.36
N ILE A 447 11.13 11.48 -0.66
CA ILE A 447 9.89 12.24 -0.59
C ILE A 447 8.97 11.90 -1.76
N SER A 448 7.69 11.74 -1.46
CA SER A 448 6.60 11.63 -2.44
C SER A 448 5.59 12.73 -2.11
N LEU A 449 5.51 13.74 -2.98
CA LEU A 449 4.81 15.00 -2.72
C LEU A 449 3.70 15.22 -3.73
N GLY A 450 2.53 15.63 -3.23
CA GLY A 450 1.47 16.18 -4.06
C GLY A 450 1.68 17.67 -4.39
N PRO A 451 0.77 18.28 -5.17
CA PRO A 451 0.82 19.71 -5.45
C PRO A 451 0.72 20.54 -4.15
N GLY A 452 1.68 21.43 -3.92
CA GLY A 452 1.79 22.16 -2.65
C GLY A 452 3.04 23.00 -2.52
N THR A 453 3.15 23.71 -1.40
CA THR A 453 4.41 24.33 -0.99
C THR A 453 4.96 23.55 0.20
N TYR A 454 6.28 23.40 0.26
CA TYR A 454 6.91 22.62 1.31
C TYR A 454 8.19 23.30 1.76
N MET A 455 8.63 23.02 2.98
CA MET A 455 9.82 23.63 3.55
C MET A 455 10.85 22.57 3.95
N ILE A 456 12.11 22.90 3.70
CA ILE A 456 13.27 22.06 3.96
C ILE A 456 14.17 22.81 4.93
N GLY A 457 14.53 22.18 6.05
CA GLY A 457 15.53 22.66 6.98
C GLY A 457 16.85 21.90 6.84
N VAL A 458 17.95 22.63 6.71
CA VAL A 458 19.30 22.07 6.77
C VAL A 458 19.93 22.46 8.11
N SER A 459 20.30 21.48 8.91
CA SER A 459 20.99 21.68 10.18
C SER A 459 22.18 20.73 10.31
N GLY A 460 22.85 20.72 11.47
CA GLY A 460 23.93 19.78 11.75
C GLY A 460 23.67 18.99 13.02
N LEU A 461 24.19 17.76 13.07
CA LEU A 461 23.97 16.81 14.18
C LEU A 461 24.46 17.28 15.57
N ILE A 462 25.19 18.39 15.64
CA ILE A 462 25.63 18.99 16.90
C ILE A 462 25.32 20.48 16.87
N THR A 463 24.97 21.05 18.02
CA THR A 463 24.57 22.46 18.19
C THR A 463 25.64 23.49 17.78
N ALA A 464 26.90 23.07 17.64
CA ALA A 464 28.01 23.91 17.18
C ALA A 464 28.40 23.69 15.71
N ALA A 465 27.58 22.98 14.93
CA ALA A 465 27.83 22.74 13.52
C ALA A 465 27.68 24.03 12.71
N GLY A 466 28.64 24.28 11.81
CA GLY A 466 28.63 25.43 10.92
C GLY A 466 29.68 25.23 9.84
N GLY A 467 29.39 25.68 8.62
CA GLY A 467 30.25 25.46 7.47
C GLY A 467 29.48 25.46 6.16
N ALA A 468 30.19 25.32 5.03
CA ALA A 468 29.56 25.22 3.73
C ALA A 468 28.83 23.88 3.55
N PHE A 469 27.71 23.90 2.85
CA PHE A 469 26.97 22.71 2.42
C PHE A 469 26.42 22.88 1.01
N THR A 470 26.00 21.77 0.39
CA THR A 470 25.21 21.75 -0.83
C THR A 470 23.92 20.99 -0.57
N LEU A 471 22.78 21.66 -0.76
CA LEU A 471 21.44 21.09 -0.71
C LEU A 471 21.00 20.80 -2.15
N SER A 472 20.50 19.59 -2.42
CA SER A 472 19.97 19.20 -3.73
C SER A 472 18.59 18.58 -3.55
N VAL A 473 17.65 18.93 -4.43
CA VAL A 473 16.37 18.23 -4.56
C VAL A 473 16.43 17.50 -5.88
N LEU A 474 16.66 16.20 -5.81
CA LEU A 474 16.81 15.33 -6.98
C LEU A 474 15.43 14.71 -7.24
N SER A 475 14.97 14.74 -8.47
CA SER A 475 13.88 13.84 -8.86
C SER A 475 14.40 12.41 -8.74
N ASP A 476 13.50 11.48 -8.42
CA ASP A 476 13.71 10.09 -8.79
C ASP A 476 13.61 10.06 -10.31
N SER A 477 14.65 10.51 -11.01
CA SER A 477 14.86 10.01 -12.35
C SER A 477 15.02 8.52 -12.16
N GLU A 478 14.13 7.71 -12.75
CA GLU A 478 14.32 6.26 -12.81
C GLU A 478 15.74 6.01 -13.30
N GLU A 479 16.67 5.77 -12.37
CA GLU A 479 17.97 5.24 -12.69
C GLU A 479 17.66 3.85 -13.18
N THR A 480 17.54 3.68 -14.51
CA THR A 480 17.38 2.37 -15.12
C THR A 480 18.63 1.59 -14.77
N LEU A 481 18.56 0.82 -13.68
CA LEU A 481 19.68 0.03 -13.23
C LEU A 481 19.93 -1.03 -14.29
N PHE A 482 21.15 -1.03 -14.82
CA PHE A 482 21.61 -1.87 -15.89
C PHE A 482 22.39 -3.07 -15.31
N SER A 483 22.19 -4.25 -15.89
CA SER A 483 23.01 -5.43 -15.59
C SER A 483 23.56 -6.07 -16.86
N ARG A 484 24.88 -6.21 -16.92
CA ARG A 484 25.54 -6.78 -18.09
C ARG A 484 25.29 -8.29 -18.16
N GLY A 485 24.70 -8.73 -19.27
CA GLY A 485 24.37 -10.12 -19.55
C GLY A 485 22.91 -10.52 -19.32
N ASP A 486 22.05 -9.66 -18.77
CA ASP A 486 20.59 -9.87 -18.75
C ASP A 486 19.97 -9.23 -20.01
N VAL A 487 19.90 -10.00 -21.09
CA VAL A 487 19.50 -9.52 -22.41
C VAL A 487 17.99 -9.54 -22.60
N ASP A 488 17.30 -10.45 -21.90
CA ASP A 488 15.85 -10.56 -21.95
C ASP A 488 15.13 -9.74 -20.85
N ALA A 489 15.89 -9.00 -20.04
CA ALA A 489 15.44 -8.05 -19.03
C ALA A 489 14.55 -8.67 -17.94
N ASN A 490 14.90 -9.88 -17.50
CA ASN A 490 14.07 -10.67 -16.58
C ASN A 490 14.56 -10.68 -15.12
N GLY A 491 15.60 -9.90 -14.79
CA GLY A 491 16.19 -9.88 -13.45
C GLY A 491 17.28 -10.92 -13.23
N ARG A 492 17.60 -11.74 -14.23
CA ARG A 492 18.52 -12.89 -14.10
C ARG A 492 19.44 -12.97 -15.30
N THR A 493 20.69 -13.32 -15.02
CA THR A 493 21.68 -13.66 -16.04
C THR A 493 21.80 -15.18 -16.14
N ASP A 494 21.18 -15.78 -17.16
CA ASP A 494 21.20 -17.23 -17.36
C ASP A 494 21.40 -17.66 -18.83
N ILE A 495 21.05 -18.91 -19.16
CA ILE A 495 21.26 -19.44 -20.51
C ILE A 495 20.30 -18.85 -21.53
N SER A 496 19.13 -18.32 -21.11
CA SER A 496 18.15 -17.68 -22.00
C SER A 496 18.76 -16.50 -22.74
N ASP A 497 19.52 -15.67 -22.05
CA ASP A 497 20.20 -14.49 -22.60
C ASP A 497 21.24 -14.88 -23.65
N ALA A 498 22.08 -15.86 -23.35
CA ALA A 498 23.08 -16.36 -24.30
C ALA A 498 22.43 -16.91 -25.57
N VAL A 499 21.28 -17.57 -25.43
CA VAL A 499 20.48 -18.06 -26.56
C VAL A 499 19.87 -16.90 -27.33
N GLN A 500 19.42 -15.84 -26.66
CA GLN A 500 18.85 -14.65 -27.30
C GLN A 500 19.89 -13.89 -28.13
N ILE A 501 21.11 -13.69 -27.61
CA ILE A 501 22.24 -13.11 -28.36
C ILE A 501 22.48 -13.91 -29.65
N LEU A 502 22.55 -15.23 -29.55
CA LEU A 502 22.79 -16.10 -30.71
C LEU A 502 21.61 -16.07 -31.71
N ASN A 503 20.37 -16.03 -31.21
CA ASN A 503 19.19 -15.94 -32.07
C ASN A 503 19.10 -14.59 -32.80
N PHE A 504 19.42 -13.50 -32.12
CA PHE A 504 19.53 -12.17 -32.71
C PHE A 504 20.57 -12.16 -33.84
N LEU A 505 21.77 -12.72 -33.59
CA LEU A 505 22.87 -12.71 -34.57
C LEU A 505 22.64 -13.62 -35.78
N PHE A 506 22.00 -14.79 -35.61
CA PHE A 506 21.94 -15.82 -36.67
C PHE A 506 20.55 -16.10 -37.22
N GLN A 507 19.49 -15.85 -36.46
CA GLN A 507 18.12 -16.23 -36.81
C GLN A 507 17.21 -15.04 -37.10
N GLY A 508 17.71 -13.80 -36.96
CA GLY A 508 16.93 -12.59 -37.21
C GLY A 508 15.80 -12.42 -36.20
N ALA A 509 16.00 -12.88 -34.97
CA ALA A 509 15.13 -12.57 -33.86
C ALA A 509 15.09 -11.05 -33.60
N GLU A 510 14.10 -10.62 -32.83
CA GLU A 510 13.95 -9.22 -32.44
C GLU A 510 15.20 -8.72 -31.69
N GLN A 511 15.57 -7.48 -31.96
CA GLN A 511 16.73 -6.84 -31.35
C GLN A 511 16.47 -6.66 -29.85
N PRO A 512 17.45 -6.95 -28.97
CA PRO A 512 17.34 -6.63 -27.55
C PRO A 512 17.00 -5.16 -27.30
N GLY A 513 16.21 -4.89 -26.27
CA GLY A 513 15.80 -3.52 -25.91
C GLY A 513 16.98 -2.61 -25.56
N CYS A 514 18.02 -3.17 -24.93
CA CYS A 514 19.29 -2.52 -24.60
C CYS A 514 20.40 -3.39 -25.21
N LEU A 515 21.18 -2.83 -26.15
CA LEU A 515 22.22 -3.59 -26.83
C LEU A 515 23.47 -3.78 -25.97
N GLU A 516 23.65 -2.90 -24.98
CA GLU A 516 24.76 -2.94 -24.04
C GLU A 516 24.72 -4.21 -23.16
N THR A 517 23.53 -4.76 -22.85
CA THR A 517 23.43 -6.02 -22.09
C THR A 517 23.95 -7.21 -22.88
N ALA A 518 23.86 -7.14 -24.21
CA ALA A 518 24.32 -8.17 -25.13
C ALA A 518 25.84 -8.09 -25.41
N ASP A 519 26.51 -6.99 -25.05
CA ASP A 519 27.97 -6.85 -25.09
C ASP A 519 28.58 -7.37 -23.77
N SER A 520 28.62 -8.69 -23.65
CA SER A 520 28.94 -9.37 -22.39
C SER A 520 30.41 -9.22 -21.98
N ASP A 521 31.31 -8.96 -22.95
CA ASP A 521 32.74 -8.75 -22.69
C ASP A 521 33.18 -7.27 -22.74
N ASN A 522 32.23 -6.35 -22.97
CA ASN A 522 32.39 -4.89 -23.08
C ASN A 522 33.52 -4.51 -24.05
N ASP A 523 33.43 -4.98 -25.30
CA ASP A 523 34.37 -4.65 -26.37
C ASP A 523 33.83 -3.63 -27.40
N GLY A 524 32.60 -3.16 -27.18
CA GLY A 524 31.84 -2.22 -28.01
C GLY A 524 31.19 -2.88 -29.22
N ARG A 525 31.00 -4.21 -29.22
CA ARG A 525 30.45 -4.97 -30.35
C ARG A 525 29.69 -6.23 -29.92
N VAL A 526 28.37 -6.21 -30.08
CA VAL A 526 27.55 -7.43 -30.04
C VAL A 526 27.86 -8.38 -31.20
N ASN A 527 28.50 -9.50 -30.91
CA ASN A 527 28.91 -10.52 -31.85
C ASN A 527 28.96 -11.94 -31.23
N LEU A 528 29.55 -12.92 -31.94
CA LEU A 528 29.56 -14.31 -31.47
C LEU A 528 30.40 -14.48 -30.19
N THR A 529 31.38 -13.60 -29.94
CA THR A 529 32.21 -13.68 -28.73
C THR A 529 31.41 -13.48 -27.47
N ASP A 530 30.38 -12.63 -27.47
CA ASP A 530 29.55 -12.32 -26.31
C ASP A 530 28.78 -13.53 -25.79
N GLY A 531 28.03 -14.20 -26.68
CA GLY A 531 27.30 -15.41 -26.31
C GLY A 531 28.24 -16.55 -25.86
N VAL A 532 29.46 -16.62 -26.42
CA VAL A 532 30.47 -17.60 -26.00
C VAL A 532 31.09 -17.22 -24.64
N TYR A 533 31.33 -15.94 -24.40
CA TYR A 533 31.87 -15.39 -23.17
C TYR A 533 30.90 -15.66 -22.02
N MET A 534 29.62 -15.37 -22.22
CA MET A 534 28.55 -15.61 -21.27
C MET A 534 28.40 -17.11 -20.91
N LEU A 535 28.39 -18.00 -21.91
CA LEU A 535 28.34 -19.44 -21.68
C LEU A 535 29.60 -19.97 -20.96
N SER A 536 30.77 -19.38 -21.24
CA SER A 536 32.02 -19.73 -20.56
C SER A 536 32.00 -19.31 -19.09
N TRP A 537 31.40 -18.17 -18.78
CA TRP A 537 31.18 -17.74 -17.40
C TRP A 537 30.19 -18.68 -16.67
N LEU A 538 29.01 -18.93 -17.25
CA LEU A 538 27.95 -19.76 -16.65
C LEU A 538 28.39 -21.21 -16.35
N PHE A 539 29.15 -21.84 -17.25
CA PHE A 539 29.43 -23.29 -17.18
C PHE A 539 30.92 -23.65 -17.08
N GLY A 540 31.82 -22.72 -17.39
CA GLY A 540 33.23 -23.00 -17.65
C GLY A 540 34.21 -22.53 -16.58
N GLY A 541 33.75 -21.78 -15.57
CA GLY A 541 34.64 -21.06 -14.66
C GLY A 541 35.46 -19.99 -15.38
N GLY A 542 34.90 -19.41 -16.45
CA GLY A 542 35.45 -18.23 -17.12
C GLY A 542 35.46 -17.00 -16.20
N GLU A 543 36.10 -15.94 -16.66
CA GLU A 543 36.09 -14.65 -15.96
C GLU A 543 34.65 -14.13 -15.79
N PRO A 544 34.33 -13.43 -14.69
CA PRO A 544 33.04 -12.78 -14.52
C PRO A 544 32.75 -11.77 -15.63
N LEU A 545 31.45 -11.51 -15.87
CA LEU A 545 31.02 -10.45 -16.78
C LEU A 545 31.59 -9.10 -16.33
N ALA A 546 31.83 -8.21 -17.30
CA ALA A 546 32.31 -6.86 -17.01
C ALA A 546 31.27 -6.10 -16.15
N ALA A 547 31.74 -5.14 -15.36
CA ALA A 547 30.86 -4.36 -14.49
C ALA A 547 29.90 -3.48 -15.31
N PRO A 548 28.70 -3.19 -14.79
CA PRO A 548 28.05 -3.84 -13.64
C PRO A 548 27.68 -5.27 -14.04
N GLY A 549 28.17 -6.25 -13.28
CA GLY A 549 28.15 -7.67 -13.65
C GLY A 549 26.75 -8.29 -13.55
N PRO A 550 26.61 -9.61 -13.34
CA PRO A 550 25.29 -10.23 -13.24
C PRO A 550 24.57 -9.87 -11.93
N PRO A 551 23.22 -9.88 -11.89
CA PRO A 551 22.43 -9.64 -10.68
C PRO A 551 22.82 -10.63 -9.56
N GLY A 552 22.87 -10.14 -8.32
CA GLY A 552 23.10 -10.98 -7.12
C GLY A 552 24.57 -11.28 -6.76
N ALA A 553 25.56 -10.91 -7.59
CA ALA A 553 26.98 -11.03 -7.24
C ALA A 553 27.55 -9.80 -6.47
N GLY A 554 26.69 -9.06 -5.74
CA GLY A 554 27.09 -8.02 -4.79
C GLY A 554 26.49 -6.63 -5.01
N THR A 555 26.12 -6.28 -6.24
CA THR A 555 25.01 -5.36 -6.59
C THR A 555 24.50 -5.71 -7.99
N GLY A 556 25.38 -6.03 -8.95
CA GLY A 556 25.05 -6.61 -10.28
C GLY A 556 24.30 -5.67 -11.23
N CYS A 557 23.30 -5.01 -10.69
CA CYS A 557 22.62 -3.86 -11.23
C CYS A 557 23.36 -2.58 -10.81
N GLY A 558 23.50 -1.64 -11.73
CA GLY A 558 24.17 -0.37 -11.51
C GLY A 558 23.95 0.59 -12.67
N THR A 559 24.53 1.78 -12.60
CA THR A 559 24.52 2.70 -13.74
C THR A 559 25.22 2.07 -14.94
N ASP A 560 24.74 2.39 -16.14
CA ASP A 560 25.45 2.08 -17.38
C ASP A 560 26.89 2.61 -17.27
N PRO A 561 27.92 1.74 -17.37
CA PRO A 561 29.31 2.13 -17.16
C PRO A 561 29.87 2.96 -18.31
N ASP A 562 29.18 3.03 -19.45
CA ASP A 562 29.59 3.78 -20.63
C ASP A 562 28.90 5.15 -20.69
N GLU A 563 29.69 6.22 -20.85
CA GLU A 563 29.12 7.58 -20.96
C GLU A 563 28.24 7.71 -22.22
N PRO A 564 27.08 8.39 -22.16
CA PRO A 564 26.25 8.64 -23.34
C PRO A 564 27.05 9.24 -24.52
N GLY A 565 27.14 8.49 -25.62
CA GLY A 565 27.90 8.82 -26.83
C GLY A 565 29.35 8.32 -26.87
N SER A 566 29.78 7.46 -25.94
CA SER A 566 31.10 6.81 -25.99
C SER A 566 31.21 5.84 -27.19
N PRO A 567 32.42 5.47 -27.64
CA PRO A 567 32.60 4.45 -28.68
C PRO A 567 32.15 3.03 -28.27
N GLY A 568 31.96 2.79 -26.97
CA GLY A 568 31.46 1.55 -26.38
C GLY A 568 29.97 1.60 -26.04
N ASP A 569 29.39 2.79 -25.90
CA ASP A 569 27.97 3.00 -25.61
C ASP A 569 27.10 2.53 -26.77
N LEU A 570 26.47 1.37 -26.58
CA LEU A 570 25.47 0.82 -27.50
C LEU A 570 24.03 1.27 -27.19
N GLY A 571 23.87 2.11 -26.15
CA GLY A 571 22.63 2.75 -25.74
C GLY A 571 21.68 1.84 -24.95
N CYS A 572 21.07 2.41 -23.90
CA CYS A 572 20.06 1.79 -23.05
C CYS A 572 18.99 2.81 -22.62
N ASP A 573 18.21 3.30 -23.59
CA ASP A 573 17.18 4.33 -23.36
C ASP A 573 16.06 3.89 -22.39
N SER A 574 15.85 2.58 -22.23
CA SER A 574 14.91 1.99 -21.26
C SER A 574 15.28 0.54 -20.95
N PHE A 575 15.58 0.21 -19.69
CA PHE A 575 15.84 -1.16 -19.23
C PHE A 575 15.32 -1.35 -17.81
N THR A 576 14.53 -2.41 -17.59
CA THR A 576 13.87 -2.73 -16.31
C THR A 576 14.30 -4.09 -15.75
N GLY A 577 15.35 -4.70 -16.32
CA GLY A 577 15.79 -6.04 -15.93
C GLY A 577 16.53 -6.09 -14.58
N CYS A 578 16.40 -5.05 -13.78
CA CYS A 578 16.98 -4.95 -12.45
C CYS A 578 15.94 -4.70 -11.35
N ASP A 579 14.66 -4.56 -11.73
CA ASP A 579 13.53 -4.33 -10.84
C ASP A 579 12.90 -5.64 -10.33
#